data_AF-A0A0U5IMV6-F1
#
_entry.id   AF-A0A0U5IMV6-F1
#
_cell.length_a   1.000
_cell.length_b   1.000
_cell.length_c   1.000
_cell.angle_alpha   90.00
_cell.angle_beta   90.00
_cell.angle_gamma   90.00
#
_symmetry.space_group_name_H-M   'P 1'
#
loop_
_entity.id
_entity.type
_entity.pdbx_description
1 polymer ?
#
loop_
_entity_poly.entity_id
_entity_poly.type
_entity_poly.pdbx_seq_one_letter_code
_entity_poly.pdbx_strand_id
1 'polypeptide(L)'
;MQHTGWRVATTATVGAGSAMTDAAIAVLENGDWQAPPPRIVVIEDGSQPPITESLRFLRELRAAAGTRAQIMLALVGDPTDDDRLPPMRLFDFTDWQRKIDQMADPYLRLEMLAPPDEDGDD
;
A
#
# COMPACT_ATOMS: atom_id res chain seq x y z
N MET A 1 7.64 2.55 19.66
CA MET A 1 7.69 1.17 19.14
C MET A 1 8.23 1.22 17.72
N GLN A 2 9.10 0.29 17.33
CA GLN A 2 9.57 0.16 15.95
C GLN A 2 8.80 -1.02 15.34
N HIS A 3 7.69 -0.75 14.64
CA HIS A 3 6.70 -1.77 14.27
C HIS A 3 7.21 -2.85 13.31
N THR A 4 8.31 -2.59 12.57
CA THR A 4 8.84 -3.50 11.54
C THR A 4 10.33 -3.81 11.69
N GLY A 5 11.04 -3.15 12.60
CA GLY A 5 12.51 -3.15 12.64
C GLY A 5 13.16 -2.49 11.40
N TRP A 6 12.39 -1.89 10.49
CA TRP A 6 12.91 -1.20 9.32
C TRP A 6 13.13 0.29 9.60
N ARG A 7 14.09 0.88 8.88
CA ARG A 7 14.29 2.31 8.81
C ARG A 7 13.77 2.82 7.48
N VAL A 8 12.97 3.89 7.52
CA VAL A 8 12.54 4.58 6.30
C VAL A 8 13.77 5.15 5.61
N ALA A 9 14.05 4.68 4.39
CA ALA A 9 15.16 5.17 3.58
C ALA A 9 14.76 6.40 2.77
N THR A 10 13.53 6.42 2.25
CA THR A 10 12.95 7.53 1.48
C THR A 10 11.42 7.41 1.44
N THR A 11 10.76 8.47 0.99
CA THR A 11 9.31 8.55 0.80
C THR A 11 9.00 9.29 -0.50
N ALA A 12 7.96 8.86 -1.21
CA ALA A 12 7.43 9.56 -2.38
C ALA A 12 5.90 9.56 -2.32
N THR A 13 5.27 10.59 -2.88
CA THR A 13 3.81 10.68 -2.99
C THR A 13 3.39 10.28 -4.40
N VAL A 14 2.33 9.48 -4.49
CA VAL A 14 1.70 9.06 -5.76
C VAL A 14 0.28 9.63 -5.80
N GLY A 15 -0.23 9.94 -6.99
CA GLY A 15 -1.52 10.63 -7.16
C GLY A 15 -1.99 10.66 -8.61
N ALA A 16 -3.03 11.47 -8.89
CA ALA A 16 -3.88 11.42 -10.09
C ALA A 16 -3.24 11.65 -11.49
N GLY A 17 -1.91 11.55 -11.63
CA GLY A 17 -1.22 11.68 -12.91
C GLY A 17 0.05 10.83 -13.01
N SER A 18 0.40 10.45 -14.25
CA SER A 18 1.55 9.60 -14.55
C SER A 18 2.89 10.17 -14.05
N ALA A 19 3.04 11.50 -14.04
CA ALA A 19 4.27 12.15 -13.57
C ALA A 19 4.61 11.86 -12.10
N MET A 20 3.60 11.72 -11.23
CA MET A 20 3.82 11.38 -9.81
C MET A 20 4.19 9.90 -9.65
N THR A 21 3.57 9.03 -10.45
CA THR A 21 3.96 7.62 -10.55
C THR A 21 5.41 7.48 -11.01
N ASP A 22 5.79 8.13 -12.11
CA ASP A 22 7.15 8.10 -12.65
C ASP A 22 8.18 8.58 -11.63
N ALA A 23 7.85 9.62 -10.86
CA ALA A 23 8.71 10.12 -9.79
C ALA A 23 8.91 9.09 -8.66
N ALA A 24 7.84 8.40 -8.24
CA ALA A 24 7.94 7.35 -7.22
C ALA A 24 8.74 6.12 -7.71
N ILE A 25 8.57 5.75 -8.98
CA ILE A 25 9.38 4.69 -9.62
C ILE A 25 10.84 5.12 -9.74
N ALA A 26 11.12 6.36 -10.13
CA ALA A 26 12.50 6.86 -10.21
C ALA A 26 13.21 6.86 -8.86
N VAL A 27 12.50 7.13 -7.76
CA VAL A 27 13.06 6.98 -6.40
C VAL A 27 13.47 5.54 -6.13
N LEU A 28 12.67 4.57 -6.60
CA LEU A 28 12.96 3.15 -6.45
C LEU A 28 14.21 2.72 -7.21
N GLU A 29 14.30 3.13 -8.48
CA GLU A 29 15.37 2.75 -9.41
C GLU A 29 16.72 3.39 -9.06
N ASN A 30 16.71 4.64 -8.58
CA ASN A 30 17.93 5.39 -8.28
C ASN A 30 18.37 5.28 -6.82
N GLY A 31 17.63 4.56 -5.97
CA GLY A 31 17.93 4.46 -4.55
C GLY A 31 19.13 3.55 -4.26
N ASP A 32 20.05 4.04 -3.44
CA ASP A 32 21.13 3.23 -2.86
C ASP A 32 20.61 2.50 -1.60
N TRP A 33 19.99 1.34 -1.81
CA TRP A 33 19.33 0.59 -0.75
C TRP A 33 20.35 -0.17 0.09
N GLN A 34 20.34 0.08 1.40
CA GLN A 34 21.19 -0.64 2.37
C GLN A 34 21.04 -2.17 2.29
N ALA A 35 19.87 -2.67 1.91
CA ALA A 35 19.60 -4.10 1.72
C ALA A 35 18.69 -4.31 0.49
N PRO A 36 19.26 -4.54 -0.70
CA PRO A 36 18.50 -4.85 -1.91
C PRO A 36 17.96 -6.30 -1.91
N PRO A 37 16.78 -6.58 -2.53
CA PRO A 37 15.86 -5.59 -3.07
C PRO A 37 15.18 -4.78 -1.95
N PRO A 38 14.77 -3.53 -2.22
CA PRO A 38 14.11 -2.70 -1.22
C PRO A 38 12.82 -3.34 -0.72
N ARG A 39 12.45 -2.95 0.49
CA ARG A 39 11.14 -3.28 1.08
C ARG A 39 10.27 -2.04 0.98
N ILE A 40 9.08 -2.21 0.41
CA ILE A 40 8.22 -1.11 -0.01
C ILE A 40 6.93 -1.18 0.77
N VAL A 41 6.47 -0.01 1.25
CA VAL A 41 5.14 0.17 1.82
C VAL A 41 4.42 1.18 0.95
N VAL A 42 3.27 0.78 0.41
CA VAL A 42 2.33 1.66 -0.29
C VAL A 42 1.20 1.94 0.68
N ILE A 43 0.89 3.21 0.93
CA ILE A 43 -0.22 3.62 1.78
C ILE A 43 -1.31 4.18 0.87
N GLU A 44 -2.50 3.59 0.92
CA GLU A 44 -3.65 3.92 0.05
C GLU A 44 -4.91 4.11 0.89
N ASP A 45 -5.77 5.03 0.48
CA ASP A 45 -7.13 5.16 1.03
C ASP A 45 -7.95 3.91 0.72
N GLY A 46 -8.24 3.11 1.75
CA GLY A 46 -8.96 1.85 1.59
C GLY A 46 -10.48 1.98 1.59
N SER A 47 -11.02 3.19 1.76
CA SER A 47 -12.46 3.42 1.61
C SER A 47 -12.90 3.40 0.15
N GLN A 48 -11.97 3.63 -0.77
CA GLN A 48 -12.20 3.57 -2.20
C GLN A 48 -11.99 2.14 -2.73
N PRO A 49 -12.81 1.69 -3.70
CA PRO A 49 -12.61 0.40 -4.32
C PRO A 49 -11.26 0.37 -5.06
N PRO A 50 -10.64 -0.81 -5.22
CA PRO A 50 -9.42 -0.97 -6.02
C PRO A 50 -9.68 -0.62 -7.49
N ILE A 51 -9.38 0.62 -7.88
CA ILE A 51 -9.54 1.11 -9.26
C ILE A 51 -8.41 0.64 -10.17
N THR A 52 -8.63 0.76 -11.48
CA THR A 52 -7.68 0.31 -12.51
C THR A 52 -6.31 0.97 -12.36
N GLU A 53 -6.30 2.24 -11.96
CA GLU A 53 -5.12 3.07 -11.77
C GLU A 53 -4.25 2.56 -10.61
N SER A 54 -4.84 2.29 -9.44
CA SER A 54 -4.10 1.74 -8.29
C SER A 54 -3.54 0.34 -8.61
N LEU A 55 -4.33 -0.51 -9.29
CA LEU A 55 -3.85 -1.84 -9.70
C LEU A 55 -2.74 -1.77 -10.78
N ARG A 56 -2.82 -0.80 -11.69
CA ARG A 56 -1.77 -0.54 -12.68
C ARG A 56 -0.48 -0.09 -11.98
N PHE A 57 -0.60 0.86 -11.06
CA PHE A 57 0.53 1.36 -10.27
C PHE A 57 1.25 0.22 -9.54
N LEU A 58 0.51 -0.69 -8.88
CA LEU A 58 1.13 -1.84 -8.20
C LEU A 58 1.91 -2.75 -9.15
N ARG A 59 1.44 -2.93 -10.40
CA ARG A 59 2.16 -3.71 -11.42
C ARG A 59 3.43 -3.01 -11.90
N GLU A 60 3.35 -1.70 -12.14
CA GLU A 60 4.50 -0.87 -12.53
C GLU A 60 5.56 -0.85 -11.41
N LEU A 61 5.11 -0.67 -10.16
CA LEU A 61 5.94 -0.75 -8.97
C LEU A 61 6.62 -2.11 -8.84
N ARG A 62 5.88 -3.22 -9.03
CA ARG A 62 6.45 -4.56 -9.03
C ARG A 62 7.50 -4.76 -10.13
N ALA A 63 7.25 -4.24 -11.33
CA ALA A 63 8.19 -4.34 -12.43
C ALA A 63 9.51 -3.62 -12.12
N ALA A 64 9.44 -2.43 -11.51
CA ALA A 64 10.61 -1.65 -11.10
C ALA A 64 11.32 -2.23 -9.86
N ALA A 65 10.58 -2.75 -8.88
CA ALA A 65 11.14 -3.32 -7.65
C ALA A 65 11.82 -4.68 -7.87
N GLY A 66 11.41 -5.40 -8.91
CA GLY A 66 11.81 -6.76 -9.18
C GLY A 66 10.93 -7.80 -8.49
N THR A 67 11.11 -9.06 -8.90
CA THR A 67 10.20 -10.19 -8.59
C THR A 67 10.25 -10.68 -7.15
N ARG A 68 11.20 -10.20 -6.34
CA ARG A 68 11.41 -10.63 -4.94
C ARG A 68 11.38 -9.50 -3.92
N ALA A 69 11.17 -8.26 -4.35
CA ALA A 69 10.99 -7.14 -3.43
C ALA A 69 9.75 -7.38 -2.55
N GLN A 70 9.85 -7.14 -1.25
CA GLN A 70 8.68 -7.23 -0.38
C GLN A 70 7.86 -5.95 -0.54
N ILE A 71 6.59 -6.07 -0.92
CA ILE A 71 5.65 -4.97 -1.06
C ILE A 71 4.50 -5.20 -0.09
N MET A 72 4.23 -4.20 0.75
CA MET A 72 3.05 -4.16 1.60
C MET A 72 2.15 -3.03 1.10
N LEU A 73 0.95 -3.37 0.64
CA LEU A 73 -0.12 -2.40 0.45
C LEU A 73 -0.86 -2.27 1.78
N ALA A 74 -0.75 -1.11 2.39
CA ALA A 74 -1.32 -0.79 3.68
C ALA A 74 -2.50 0.17 3.46
N LEU A 75 -3.71 -0.36 3.60
CA LEU A 75 -4.92 0.42 3.43
C LEU A 75 -5.19 1.22 4.71
N VAL A 76 -5.44 2.52 4.57
CA VAL A 76 -5.80 3.43 5.68
C VAL A 76 -7.24 3.91 5.54
N GLY A 77 -7.96 3.99 6.66
CA GLY A 77 -9.24 4.69 6.80
C GLY A 77 -9.10 5.78 7.87
N ASP A 78 -10.17 6.51 8.18
CA ASP A 78 -10.15 7.43 9.33
C ASP A 78 -10.34 6.65 10.64
N PRO A 79 -9.39 6.74 11.59
CA PRO A 79 -9.51 6.07 12.88
C PRO A 79 -10.37 6.85 13.90
N THR A 80 -10.78 8.10 13.62
CA THR A 80 -11.29 9.04 14.62
C THR A 80 -12.59 9.78 14.27
N ASP A 81 -13.13 9.60 13.06
CA ASP A 81 -14.44 10.13 12.62
C ASP A 81 -14.57 11.68 12.72
N ASP A 82 -13.43 12.41 12.73
CA ASP A 82 -13.33 13.89 12.82
C ASP A 82 -13.07 14.54 11.43
N ASP A 83 -13.32 13.77 10.37
CA ASP A 83 -13.32 14.01 8.91
C ASP A 83 -12.00 14.08 8.12
N ARG A 84 -11.81 13.07 7.23
CA ARG A 84 -11.50 13.20 5.78
C ARG A 84 -11.65 11.91 4.98
N LEU A 85 -11.65 10.75 5.63
CA LEU A 85 -11.85 9.43 5.02
C LEU A 85 -12.94 8.68 5.80
N PRO A 86 -13.77 7.84 5.18
CA PRO A 86 -14.61 6.91 5.92
C PRO A 86 -13.74 5.94 6.76
N PRO A 87 -14.25 5.41 7.88
CA PRO A 87 -13.62 4.25 8.52
C PRO A 87 -13.58 3.08 7.54
N MET A 88 -12.52 2.26 7.62
CA MET A 88 -12.39 1.13 6.71
C MET A 88 -13.35 0.01 7.09
N ARG A 89 -14.24 -0.34 6.16
CA ARG A 89 -15.16 -1.47 6.39
C ARG A 89 -14.48 -2.76 5.94
N LEU A 90 -14.79 -3.85 6.62
CA LEU A 90 -14.32 -5.19 6.24
C LEU A 90 -14.71 -5.57 4.80
N PHE A 91 -15.86 -5.06 4.33
CA PHE A 91 -16.29 -5.22 2.94
C PHE A 91 -15.30 -4.62 1.95
N ASP A 92 -14.87 -3.38 2.15
CA ASP A 92 -13.94 -2.68 1.26
C ASP A 92 -12.57 -3.40 1.25
N PHE A 93 -12.11 -3.82 2.42
CA PHE A 93 -10.89 -4.64 2.57
C PHE A 93 -10.98 -5.96 1.80
N THR A 94 -12.13 -6.65 1.86
CA THR A 94 -12.33 -7.92 1.17
C THR A 94 -12.29 -7.76 -0.36
N ASP A 95 -12.83 -6.65 -0.87
CA ASP A 95 -12.77 -6.33 -2.30
C ASP A 95 -11.32 -6.06 -2.75
N TRP A 96 -10.54 -5.34 -1.93
CA TRP A 96 -9.09 -5.20 -2.13
C TRP A 96 -8.37 -6.55 -2.10
N GLN A 97 -8.60 -7.36 -1.06
CA GLN A 97 -7.96 -8.67 -0.90
C GLN A 97 -8.17 -9.55 -2.13
N ARG A 98 -9.40 -9.61 -2.65
CA ARG A 98 -9.72 -10.38 -3.86
C ARG A 98 -8.93 -9.90 -5.07
N LYS A 99 -8.73 -8.59 -5.25
CA LYS A 99 -7.95 -8.04 -6.37
C LYS A 99 -6.46 -8.31 -6.21
N ILE A 100 -5.93 -8.21 -4.99
CA ILE A 100 -4.53 -8.49 -4.69
C ILE A 100 -4.23 -9.99 -4.87
N ASP A 101 -5.10 -10.89 -4.40
CA ASP A 101 -4.94 -12.34 -4.59
C ASP A 101 -4.90 -12.73 -6.07
N GLN A 102 -5.70 -12.06 -6.91
CA GLN A 102 -5.71 -12.27 -8.36
C GLN A 102 -4.38 -11.89 -9.04
N MET A 103 -3.54 -11.08 -8.39
CA MET A 103 -2.20 -10.77 -8.90
C MET A 103 -1.21 -11.93 -8.71
N ALA A 104 -1.54 -12.90 -7.85
CA ALA A 104 -0.74 -14.10 -7.59
C ALA A 104 0.74 -13.81 -7.26
N ASP A 105 0.98 -12.71 -6.54
CA ASP A 105 2.32 -12.25 -6.18
C ASP A 105 2.66 -12.63 -4.73
N PRO A 106 3.57 -13.61 -4.50
CA PRO A 106 3.88 -14.10 -3.16
C PRO A 106 4.65 -13.10 -2.30
N TYR A 107 5.12 -11.99 -2.89
CA TYR A 107 5.82 -10.91 -2.17
C TYR A 107 4.99 -9.64 -2.08
N LEU A 108 3.69 -9.71 -2.38
CA LEU A 108 2.71 -8.64 -2.17
C LEU A 108 1.76 -9.04 -1.05
N ARG A 109 1.68 -8.20 -0.02
CA ARG A 109 0.83 -8.37 1.16
C ARG A 109 -0.14 -7.20 1.25
N LEU A 110 -1.40 -7.48 1.62
CA LEU A 110 -2.39 -6.48 1.97
C LEU A 110 -2.51 -6.37 3.49
N GLU A 111 -2.60 -5.16 4.03
CA GLU A 111 -2.79 -4.89 5.46
C GLU A 111 -3.77 -3.75 5.70
N MET A 112 -4.46 -3.80 6.83
CA MET A 112 -5.31 -2.72 7.32
C MET A 112 -4.55 -1.94 8.40
N LEU A 113 -4.29 -0.66 8.17
CA LEU A 113 -3.73 0.25 9.17
C LEU A 113 -4.89 0.78 10.01
N ALA A 114 -4.96 0.33 11.27
CA ALA A 114 -6.07 0.56 12.20
C ALA A 114 -7.35 -0.21 11.83
N PRO A 115 -7.41 -1.53 12.10
CA PRO A 115 -8.67 -2.25 12.05
C PRO A 115 -9.67 -1.66 13.06
N PRO A 116 -10.99 -1.71 12.77
CA PRO A 116 -12.00 -1.35 13.75
C PRO A 116 -11.80 -2.21 15.00
N ASP A 117 -11.96 -1.61 16.19
CA ASP A 117 -11.89 -2.34 17.45
C ASP A 117 -12.91 -3.50 17.42
N GLU A 118 -12.50 -4.71 17.79
CA GLU A 118 -13.39 -5.88 17.87
C GLU A 118 -14.43 -5.76 19.01
N ASP A 119 -14.39 -4.68 19.81
CA ASP A 119 -15.28 -4.41 20.94
C ASP A 119 -16.48 -3.56 20.50
N GLY A 120 -17.38 -4.16 19.73
CA GLY A 120 -18.65 -3.57 19.31
C GLY A 120 -19.79 -4.59 19.32
N ASP A 121 -19.86 -5.43 20.35
CA ASP A 121 -21.02 -6.24 20.66
C ASP A 121 -21.82 -5.50 21.75
N ASP A 122 -22.89 -4.82 21.36
CA ASP A 122 -24.01 -4.40 22.22
C ASP A 122 -25.31 -4.32 21.39
#